data_AF-A0A1W9P0S1-F1
#
_entry.id   AF-A0A1W9P0S1-F1
#
_cell.length_a   1.000
_cell.length_b   1.000
_cell.length_c   1.000
_cell.angle_alpha   90.00
_cell.angle_beta   90.00
_cell.angle_gamma   90.00
#
_symmetry.space_group_name_H-M   'P 1'
#
loop_
_entity.id
_entity.type
_entity.pdbx_description
1 polymer ?
#
loop_
_entity_poly.entity_id
_entity_poly.type
_entity_poly.pdbx_seq_one_letter_code
_entity_poly.pdbx_strand_id
1 'polypeptide(L)'
;MRLSTRSRYSCRALIDMLVNGAERKPVPLSKIAERQEVSEKYLEQLFIILKKAGIVKSVRGVKGGYVLAKRPDEISMGDILRLTELDISPVDCSKCYRKNRCICRIYWEILGEIIEDYVDSITFDEINRRVKALKSKKMVKAKDKNKNADLIKKINVLKKERNAVVLAHNYQRNEVQEIADYLGDSLDLSRLASKLPQKIIVFSGVRFMAESAKVLAPEKTVLIPRMDAGCPMADMITAEELRAMKKQYPDAKTVCYVNTYADVKAECDICCTSANAVKVVESLKAKKIIFVPDRNLADYVAKQTKKKIIPWEGFCYVHEFIELDEIKKLKKLHPKAVIVVHPETKPEVVKIADYVLSTNGMVKLAKDSKIKEFIIGTEKGLVNRLKRENPKKNFYLPKRKPLCSNMKRIQLEDIYHSLKDMKYEVKMDKGILKKARKSLERMIAIQ
;
A
#
# COMPACT_ATOMS: atom_id res chain seq x y z
N MET A 1 11.58 -23.32 -20.34
CA MET A 1 12.79 -23.22 -21.18
C MET A 1 13.95 -22.67 -20.37
N ARG A 2 15.11 -23.32 -20.40
CA ARG A 2 16.35 -22.80 -19.80
C ARG A 2 17.26 -22.32 -20.94
N LEU A 3 17.36 -21.01 -21.11
CA LEU A 3 18.21 -20.42 -22.15
C LEU A 3 19.69 -20.75 -21.89
N SER A 4 20.42 -20.99 -22.97
CA SER A 4 21.86 -21.19 -22.93
C SER A 4 22.58 -19.96 -22.38
N THR A 5 23.80 -20.15 -21.90
CA THR A 5 24.65 -19.03 -21.45
C THR A 5 24.94 -18.07 -22.60
N ARG A 6 25.07 -18.59 -23.83
CA ARG A 6 25.29 -17.79 -25.04
C ARG A 6 24.12 -16.85 -25.34
N SER A 7 22.89 -17.34 -25.28
CA SER A 7 21.69 -16.54 -25.53
C SER A 7 21.47 -15.49 -24.47
N ARG A 8 21.59 -15.87 -23.19
CA ARG A 8 21.46 -14.93 -22.06
C ARG A 8 22.44 -13.76 -22.18
N TYR A 9 23.71 -14.04 -22.47
CA TYR A 9 24.71 -12.98 -22.58
C TYR A 9 24.64 -12.20 -23.89
N SER A 10 24.16 -12.79 -24.99
CA SER A 10 23.90 -12.06 -26.24
C SER A 10 22.79 -11.03 -26.06
N CYS A 11 21.66 -11.43 -25.44
CA CYS A 11 20.58 -10.51 -25.11
C CYS A 11 21.05 -9.40 -24.16
N ARG A 12 21.77 -9.75 -23.08
CA ARG A 12 22.31 -8.78 -22.12
C ARG A 12 23.25 -7.77 -22.78
N ALA A 13 24.18 -8.25 -23.58
CA ALA A 13 25.18 -7.40 -24.23
C ALA A 13 24.55 -6.45 -25.26
N LEU A 14 23.59 -6.93 -26.06
CA LEU A 14 22.91 -6.09 -27.04
C LEU A 14 22.00 -5.04 -26.39
N ILE A 15 21.25 -5.41 -25.34
CA ILE A 15 20.43 -4.46 -24.57
C ILE A 15 21.34 -3.42 -23.89
N ASP A 16 22.49 -3.84 -23.34
CA ASP A 16 23.47 -2.92 -22.77
C ASP A 16 24.02 -1.95 -23.82
N MET A 17 24.37 -2.44 -25.01
CA MET A 17 24.82 -1.62 -26.14
C MET A 17 23.75 -0.58 -26.51
N LEU A 18 22.50 -1.02 -26.71
CA LEU A 18 21.35 -0.18 -27.03
C LEU A 18 21.15 0.94 -26.01
N VAL A 19 21.15 0.59 -24.72
CA VAL A 19 20.98 1.53 -23.61
C VAL A 19 22.12 2.55 -23.51
N ASN A 20 23.30 2.21 -24.03
CA ASN A 20 24.47 3.09 -24.06
C ASN A 20 24.64 3.84 -25.40
N GLY A 21 23.62 3.83 -26.25
CA GLY A 21 23.54 4.70 -27.43
C GLY A 21 24.15 4.12 -28.69
N ALA A 22 24.21 2.78 -28.80
CA ALA A 22 24.69 2.07 -29.99
C ALA A 22 23.97 2.41 -31.30
N GLU A 23 22.83 3.08 -31.23
CA GLU A 23 22.10 3.65 -32.37
C GLU A 23 22.84 4.83 -33.00
N ARG A 24 23.71 5.52 -32.24
CA ARG A 24 24.33 6.80 -32.64
C ARG A 24 25.84 6.81 -32.48
N LYS A 25 26.39 6.01 -31.56
CA LYS A 25 27.82 5.99 -31.27
C LYS A 25 28.33 4.58 -31.01
N PRO A 26 29.59 4.27 -31.37
CA PRO A 26 30.21 2.99 -31.03
C PRO A 26 30.27 2.77 -29.52
N VAL A 27 29.98 1.54 -29.09
CA VAL A 27 30.14 1.10 -27.70
C VAL A 27 31.31 0.12 -27.63
N PRO A 28 32.39 0.40 -26.87
CA PRO A 28 33.53 -0.49 -26.75
C PRO A 28 33.15 -1.82 -26.09
N LEU A 29 33.69 -2.93 -26.60
CA LEU A 29 33.38 -4.27 -26.10
C LEU A 29 33.87 -4.47 -24.66
N SER A 30 35.07 -3.99 -24.33
CA SER A 30 35.61 -3.90 -22.97
C SER A 30 34.65 -3.26 -21.97
N LYS A 31 33.92 -2.21 -22.38
CA LYS A 31 32.93 -1.52 -21.54
C LYS A 31 31.65 -2.31 -21.36
N ILE A 32 31.26 -3.12 -22.35
CA ILE A 32 30.13 -4.05 -22.21
C ILE A 32 30.55 -5.20 -21.29
N ALA A 33 31.76 -5.73 -21.44
CA ALA A 33 32.34 -6.79 -20.62
C ALA A 33 32.36 -6.40 -19.13
N GLU A 34 32.86 -5.19 -18.83
CA GLU A 34 32.88 -4.60 -17.49
C GLU A 34 31.47 -4.52 -16.88
N ARG A 35 30.50 -3.93 -17.59
CA ARG A 35 29.12 -3.76 -17.07
C ARG A 35 28.35 -5.06 -16.91
N GLN A 36 28.66 -6.06 -17.73
CA GLN A 36 27.94 -7.34 -17.72
C GLN A 36 28.64 -8.41 -16.90
N GLU A 37 29.81 -8.09 -16.32
CA GLU A 37 30.64 -9.00 -15.52
C GLU A 37 30.97 -10.28 -16.28
N VAL A 38 31.50 -10.12 -17.49
CA VAL A 38 31.92 -11.22 -18.38
C VAL A 38 33.28 -10.95 -19.00
N SER A 39 33.97 -11.99 -19.43
CA SER A 39 35.25 -11.81 -20.12
C SER A 39 35.06 -11.21 -21.51
N GLU A 40 35.93 -10.28 -21.88
CA GLU A 40 35.91 -9.64 -23.19
C GLU A 40 36.08 -10.66 -24.32
N LYS A 41 36.98 -11.63 -24.16
CA LYS A 41 37.16 -12.76 -25.11
C LYS A 41 35.87 -13.55 -25.37
N TYR A 42 35.05 -13.75 -24.34
CA TYR A 42 33.77 -14.44 -24.51
C TYR A 42 32.77 -13.57 -25.29
N LEU A 43 32.72 -12.26 -25.01
CA LEU A 43 31.91 -11.33 -25.79
C LEU A 43 32.39 -11.22 -27.24
N GLU A 44 33.70 -11.28 -27.51
CA GLU A 44 34.24 -11.24 -28.88
C GLU A 44 33.67 -12.38 -29.72
N GLN A 45 33.67 -13.60 -29.16
CA GLN A 45 33.07 -14.77 -29.82
C GLN A 45 31.60 -14.53 -30.16
N LEU A 46 30.82 -14.00 -29.21
CA LEU A 46 29.40 -13.67 -29.42
C LEU A 46 29.20 -12.59 -30.50
N PHE A 47 30.00 -11.53 -30.46
CA PHE A 47 29.86 -10.40 -31.38
C PHE A 47 30.30 -10.74 -32.80
N ILE A 48 31.17 -11.75 -33.00
CA ILE A 48 31.44 -12.31 -34.33
C ILE A 48 30.16 -12.88 -34.96
N ILE A 49 29.38 -13.64 -34.20
CA ILE A 49 28.12 -14.23 -34.67
C ILE A 49 27.11 -13.13 -34.99
N LEU A 50 26.93 -12.19 -34.05
CA LEU A 50 25.99 -11.08 -34.21
C LEU A 50 26.37 -10.16 -35.39
N LYS A 51 27.68 -9.97 -35.64
CA LYS A 51 28.17 -9.22 -36.79
C LYS A 51 27.90 -9.94 -38.10
N LYS A 52 28.18 -11.26 -38.17
CA LYS A 52 27.89 -12.08 -39.36
C LYS A 52 26.39 -12.09 -39.69
N ALA A 53 25.54 -12.10 -38.66
CA ALA A 53 24.09 -12.02 -38.81
C ALA A 53 23.56 -10.62 -39.15
N GLY A 54 24.44 -9.62 -39.27
CA GLY A 54 24.03 -8.25 -39.59
C GLY A 54 23.21 -7.58 -38.48
N ILE A 55 23.39 -7.97 -37.21
CA ILE A 55 22.77 -7.32 -36.04
C ILE A 55 23.63 -6.15 -35.55
N VAL A 56 24.96 -6.29 -35.62
CA VAL A 56 25.92 -5.26 -35.20
C VAL A 56 26.99 -4.99 -36.26
N LYS A 57 27.55 -3.77 -36.26
CA LYS A 57 28.70 -3.36 -37.09
C LYS A 57 29.87 -2.96 -36.21
N SER A 58 31.08 -3.37 -36.58
CA SER A 58 32.31 -2.98 -35.87
C SER A 58 32.87 -1.68 -36.44
N VAL A 59 33.23 -0.75 -35.57
CA VAL A 59 33.90 0.52 -35.90
C VAL A 59 35.33 0.48 -35.36
N ARG A 60 36.32 0.74 -36.22
CA ARG A 60 37.75 0.71 -35.86
C ARG A 60 38.21 2.03 -35.23
N GLY A 61 39.35 2.00 -34.53
CA GLY A 61 40.01 3.17 -33.94
C GLY A 61 39.89 3.26 -32.41
N VAL A 62 40.53 4.27 -31.80
CA VAL A 62 40.64 4.46 -30.34
C VAL A 62 39.28 4.70 -29.67
N LYS A 63 38.32 5.27 -30.40
CA LYS A 63 36.90 5.41 -29.98
C LYS A 63 35.98 4.37 -30.67
N GLY A 64 36.58 3.29 -31.17
CA GLY A 64 35.91 2.20 -31.87
C GLY A 64 35.09 1.31 -30.93
N GLY A 65 34.44 0.31 -31.49
CA GLY A 65 33.53 -0.58 -30.77
C GLY A 65 32.45 -1.12 -31.71
N TYR A 66 31.25 -1.32 -31.18
CA TYR A 66 30.12 -1.83 -31.96
C TYR A 66 28.93 -0.86 -31.96
N VAL A 67 28.24 -0.80 -33.10
CA VAL A 67 26.96 -0.10 -33.29
C VAL A 67 25.91 -1.09 -33.78
N LEU A 68 24.63 -0.76 -33.63
CA LEU A 68 23.57 -1.54 -34.25
C LEU A 68 23.64 -1.41 -35.78
N ALA A 69 23.49 -2.54 -36.46
CA ALA A 69 23.53 -2.60 -37.93
C ALA A 69 22.19 -2.26 -38.58
N LYS A 70 21.10 -2.49 -37.84
CA LYS A 70 19.69 -2.26 -38.18
C LYS A 70 19.04 -1.32 -37.16
N ARG A 71 17.86 -0.78 -37.47
CA ARG A 71 17.12 0.03 -36.50
C ARG A 71 16.60 -0.84 -35.35
N PRO A 72 16.44 -0.32 -34.12
CA PRO A 72 15.96 -1.14 -33.00
C PRO A 72 14.54 -1.70 -33.15
N ASP A 73 13.71 -1.10 -34.00
CA ASP A 73 12.38 -1.61 -34.33
C ASP A 73 12.41 -2.77 -35.36
N GLU A 74 13.56 -3.00 -36.01
CA GLU A 74 13.80 -4.09 -36.97
C GLU A 74 14.53 -5.29 -36.36
N ILE A 75 14.79 -5.26 -35.05
CA ILE A 75 15.46 -6.34 -34.32
C ILE A 75 14.52 -6.79 -33.22
N SER A 76 14.08 -8.04 -33.30
CA SER A 76 13.27 -8.70 -32.28
C SER A 76 14.14 -9.47 -31.27
N MET A 77 13.55 -9.85 -30.14
CA MET A 77 14.17 -10.81 -29.24
C MET A 77 14.27 -12.19 -29.87
N GLY A 78 13.31 -12.56 -30.72
CA GLY A 78 13.34 -13.80 -31.49
C GLY A 78 14.57 -13.91 -32.39
N ASP A 79 14.94 -12.84 -33.10
CA ASP A 79 16.15 -12.79 -33.94
C ASP A 79 17.40 -13.16 -33.14
N ILE A 80 17.53 -12.66 -31.92
CA ILE A 80 18.70 -12.94 -31.07
C ILE A 80 18.69 -14.38 -30.57
N LEU A 81 17.51 -14.87 -30.17
CA LEU A 81 17.37 -16.22 -29.66
C LEU A 81 17.64 -17.25 -30.77
N ARG A 82 17.15 -17.06 -31.99
CA ARG A 82 17.40 -17.96 -33.13
C ARG A 82 18.88 -17.97 -33.59
N LEU A 83 19.65 -16.92 -33.30
CA LEU A 83 21.10 -16.87 -33.57
C LEU A 83 21.96 -17.59 -32.52
N THR A 84 21.37 -17.90 -31.37
CA THR A 84 22.10 -18.34 -30.18
C THR A 84 21.61 -19.66 -29.61
N GLU A 85 20.35 -20.01 -29.89
CA GLU A 85 19.74 -21.31 -29.65
C GLU A 85 19.56 -22.08 -30.97
N LEU A 86 19.62 -23.40 -30.89
CA LEU A 86 19.29 -24.28 -32.01
C LEU A 86 17.76 -24.47 -32.15
N ASP A 87 17.03 -24.34 -31.05
CA ASP A 87 15.57 -24.45 -30.96
C ASP A 87 15.08 -23.65 -29.75
N ILE A 88 14.06 -22.81 -29.95
CA ILE A 88 13.42 -22.00 -28.89
C ILE A 88 12.17 -22.68 -28.32
N SER A 89 11.84 -23.87 -28.83
CA SER A 89 10.73 -24.67 -28.34
C SER A 89 10.93 -25.05 -26.86
N PRO A 90 9.83 -25.10 -26.08
CA PRO A 90 9.91 -25.43 -24.67
C PRO A 90 10.34 -26.89 -24.42
N VAL A 91 10.16 -27.76 -25.41
CA VAL A 91 10.45 -29.19 -25.36
C VAL A 91 11.06 -29.63 -26.69
N ASP A 92 12.32 -30.10 -26.67
CA ASP A 92 12.96 -30.70 -27.84
C ASP A 92 12.35 -32.08 -28.13
N CYS A 93 11.46 -32.13 -29.12
CA CYS A 93 10.83 -33.37 -29.57
C CYS A 93 11.66 -34.11 -30.64
N SER A 94 12.79 -33.54 -31.11
CA SER A 94 13.57 -34.10 -32.22
C SER A 94 14.22 -35.45 -31.86
N LYS A 95 14.61 -35.62 -30.59
CA LYS A 95 15.23 -36.85 -30.06
C LYS A 95 14.26 -37.76 -29.30
N CYS A 96 12.96 -37.48 -29.36
CA CYS A 96 11.95 -38.19 -28.57
C CYS A 96 11.50 -39.48 -29.27
N TYR A 97 11.73 -40.64 -28.64
CA TYR A 97 11.27 -41.95 -29.12
C TYR A 97 9.74 -42.10 -29.20
N ARG A 98 8.98 -41.15 -28.63
CA ARG A 98 7.50 -41.10 -28.69
C ARG A 98 6.97 -40.07 -29.69
N LYS A 99 7.81 -39.41 -30.51
CA LYS A 99 7.41 -38.28 -31.37
C LYS A 99 6.13 -38.52 -32.20
N ASN A 100 5.90 -39.75 -32.67
CA ASN A 100 4.75 -40.08 -33.52
C ASN A 100 3.51 -40.58 -32.73
N ARG A 101 3.61 -40.71 -31.40
CA ARG A 101 2.52 -41.22 -30.54
C ARG A 101 2.32 -40.41 -29.25
N CYS A 102 2.99 -39.27 -29.12
CA CYS A 102 2.94 -38.44 -27.92
C CYS A 102 1.68 -37.56 -27.96
N ILE A 103 0.70 -37.86 -27.11
CA ILE A 103 -0.53 -37.06 -27.01
C ILE A 103 -0.27 -35.60 -26.65
N CYS A 104 0.82 -35.32 -25.91
CA CYS A 104 1.20 -33.96 -25.54
C CYS A 104 1.87 -33.18 -26.68
N ARG A 105 2.15 -33.80 -27.83
CA ARG A 105 2.87 -33.15 -28.95
C ARG A 105 2.13 -31.91 -29.45
N ILE A 106 0.82 -32.01 -29.63
CA ILE A 106 -0.04 -30.89 -30.07
C ILE A 106 0.08 -29.71 -29.10
N TYR A 107 0.07 -29.98 -27.79
CA TYR A 107 0.25 -28.93 -26.78
C TYR A 107 1.65 -28.29 -26.85
N TRP A 108 2.70 -29.08 -27.09
CA TRP A 108 4.05 -28.57 -27.22
C TRP A 108 4.27 -27.74 -28.49
N GLU A 109 3.65 -28.13 -29.60
CA GLU A 109 3.67 -27.39 -30.87
C GLU A 109 2.95 -26.04 -30.70
N ILE A 110 1.72 -26.03 -30.17
CA ILE A 110 0.98 -24.79 -29.88
C ILE A 110 1.75 -23.88 -28.92
N LEU A 111 2.32 -24.44 -27.85
CA LEU A 111 3.09 -23.65 -26.89
C LEU A 111 4.38 -23.11 -27.51
N GLY A 112 5.01 -23.87 -28.43
CA GLY A 112 6.15 -23.43 -29.23
C GLY A 112 5.78 -22.21 -30.06
N GLU A 113 4.72 -22.31 -30.87
CA GLU A 113 4.21 -21.21 -31.71
C GLU A 113 3.94 -19.94 -30.89
N ILE A 114 3.25 -20.06 -29.75
CA ILE A 114 3.00 -18.92 -28.85
C ILE A 114 4.30 -18.29 -28.34
N ILE A 115 5.31 -19.10 -28.01
CA ILE A 115 6.60 -18.60 -27.56
C ILE A 115 7.30 -17.85 -28.70
N GLU A 116 7.28 -18.41 -29.91
CA GLU A 116 7.89 -17.79 -31.11
C GLU A 116 7.24 -16.44 -31.41
N ASP A 117 5.92 -16.40 -31.53
CA ASP A 117 5.15 -15.19 -31.80
C ASP A 117 5.40 -14.13 -30.73
N TYR A 118 5.47 -14.54 -29.46
CA TYR A 118 5.72 -13.61 -28.36
C TYR A 118 7.14 -13.03 -28.42
N VAL A 119 8.18 -13.83 -28.67
CA VAL A 119 9.56 -13.31 -28.74
C VAL A 119 9.82 -12.48 -29.98
N ASP A 120 9.14 -12.77 -31.10
CA ASP A 120 9.20 -11.98 -32.33
C ASP A 120 8.48 -10.64 -32.17
N SER A 121 7.41 -10.60 -31.38
CA SER A 121 6.67 -9.35 -31.09
C SER A 121 7.47 -8.34 -30.27
N ILE A 122 8.50 -8.76 -29.54
CA ILE A 122 9.28 -7.89 -28.66
C ILE A 122 10.48 -7.32 -29.41
N THR A 123 10.39 -6.05 -29.79
CA THR A 123 11.48 -5.35 -30.47
C THR A 123 12.47 -4.71 -29.50
N PHE A 124 13.68 -4.44 -29.99
CA PHE A 124 14.70 -3.72 -29.23
C PHE A 124 14.26 -2.28 -28.91
N ASP A 125 13.50 -1.62 -29.79
CA ASP A 125 12.92 -0.30 -29.49
C ASP A 125 11.99 -0.35 -28.27
N GLU A 126 11.11 -1.36 -28.21
CA GLU A 126 10.22 -1.53 -27.06
C GLU A 126 11.01 -1.73 -25.76
N ILE A 127 12.05 -2.57 -25.80
CA ILE A 127 12.96 -2.78 -24.66
C ILE A 127 13.65 -1.46 -24.26
N ASN A 128 14.13 -0.68 -25.22
CA ASN A 128 14.78 0.61 -24.98
C ASN A 128 13.84 1.58 -24.25
N ARG A 129 12.59 1.69 -24.70
CA ARG A 129 11.55 2.52 -24.06
C ARG A 129 11.28 2.07 -22.63
N ARG A 130 11.13 0.76 -22.41
CA ARG A 130 10.90 0.18 -21.06
C ARG A 130 12.08 0.45 -20.13
N VAL A 131 13.33 0.30 -20.59
CA VAL A 131 14.53 0.58 -19.79
C VAL A 131 14.68 2.07 -19.48
N LYS A 132 14.45 2.95 -20.46
CA LYS A 132 14.45 4.42 -20.25
C LYS A 132 13.41 4.83 -19.21
N ALA A 133 12.20 4.26 -19.26
CA ALA A 133 11.14 4.50 -18.27
C ALA A 133 11.49 3.98 -16.86
N LEU A 134 12.25 2.88 -16.74
CA LEU A 134 12.73 2.37 -15.45
C LEU A 134 13.86 3.24 -14.86
N LYS A 135 14.78 3.73 -15.70
CA LYS A 135 15.85 4.65 -15.29
C LYS A 135 15.28 6.00 -14.83
N SER A 136 14.30 6.56 -15.55
CA SER A 136 13.62 7.79 -15.13
C SER A 136 12.91 7.62 -13.79
N LYS A 137 12.20 6.51 -13.57
CA LYS A 137 11.59 6.17 -12.26
C LYS A 137 12.62 6.07 -11.13
N LYS A 138 13.83 5.55 -11.38
CA LYS A 138 14.91 5.50 -10.37
C LYS A 138 15.49 6.88 -10.06
N MET A 139 15.71 7.73 -11.07
CA MET A 139 16.17 9.11 -10.88
C MET A 139 15.14 9.97 -10.14
N VAL A 140 13.85 9.84 -10.47
CA VAL A 140 12.75 10.51 -9.75
C VAL A 140 12.74 10.09 -8.29
N LYS A 141 12.83 8.79 -7.97
CA LYS A 141 12.93 8.31 -6.58
C LYS A 141 14.15 8.85 -5.82
N ALA A 142 15.30 9.00 -6.47
CA ALA A 142 16.49 9.55 -5.83
C ALA A 142 16.35 11.06 -5.54
N LYS A 143 15.76 11.80 -6.49
CA LYS A 143 15.47 13.24 -6.33
C LYS A 143 14.40 13.48 -5.25
N ASP A 144 13.35 12.67 -5.21
CA ASP A 144 12.30 12.71 -4.18
C ASP A 144 12.87 12.41 -2.79
N LYS A 145 13.84 11.49 -2.67
CA LYS A 145 14.49 11.20 -1.39
C LYS A 145 15.28 12.40 -0.84
N ASN A 146 16.01 13.12 -1.70
CA ASN A 146 16.71 14.35 -1.32
C ASN A 146 15.75 15.49 -0.98
N LYS A 147 14.64 15.64 -1.72
CA LYS A 147 13.59 16.62 -1.44
C LYS A 147 12.92 16.36 -0.08
N ASN A 148 12.59 15.10 0.21
CA ASN A 148 11.97 14.71 1.48
C ASN A 148 12.91 15.01 2.66
N ALA A 149 14.21 14.73 2.54
CA ALA A 149 15.17 15.02 3.60
C ALA A 149 15.22 16.51 3.97
N ASP A 150 15.14 17.40 2.98
CA ASP A 150 15.07 18.85 3.21
C ASP A 150 13.74 19.28 3.85
N LEU A 151 12.61 18.76 3.36
CA LEU A 151 11.29 19.03 3.94
C LEU A 151 11.19 18.56 5.39
N ILE A 152 11.72 17.38 5.71
CA ILE A 152 11.74 16.85 7.08
C ILE A 152 12.48 17.81 8.02
N LYS A 153 13.64 18.35 7.59
CA LYS A 153 14.38 19.34 8.38
C LYS A 153 13.55 20.60 8.62
N LYS A 154 12.94 21.15 7.56
CA LYS A 154 12.09 22.35 7.64
C LYS A 154 10.87 22.14 8.56
N ILE A 155 10.21 20.98 8.47
CA ILE A 155 9.09 20.62 9.34
C ILE A 155 9.55 20.56 10.80
N ASN A 156 10.70 19.93 11.09
CA ASN A 156 11.21 19.84 12.45
C ASN A 156 11.60 21.20 13.04
N VAL A 157 12.10 22.13 12.22
CA VAL A 157 12.34 23.52 12.64
C VAL A 157 11.00 24.20 12.98
N LEU A 158 10.02 24.14 12.08
CA LEU A 158 8.70 24.75 12.31
C LEU A 158 7.96 24.17 13.53
N LYS A 159 8.07 22.85 13.78
CA LYS A 159 7.51 22.21 14.97
C LYS A 159 8.06 22.85 16.25
N LYS A 160 9.37 23.12 16.30
CA LYS A 160 10.01 23.77 17.45
C LYS A 160 9.59 25.24 17.58
N GLU A 161 9.68 26.01 16.49
CA GLU A 161 9.33 27.44 16.47
C GLU A 161 7.88 27.69 16.88
N ARG A 162 6.96 26.82 16.44
CA ARG A 162 5.53 26.92 16.76
C ARG A 162 5.16 26.23 18.07
N ASN A 163 6.10 25.55 18.75
CA ASN A 163 5.80 24.63 19.85
C ASN A 163 4.62 23.69 19.50
N ALA A 164 4.70 23.10 18.31
CA ALA A 164 3.67 22.26 17.71
C ALA A 164 4.05 20.79 17.73
N VAL A 165 3.03 19.92 17.80
CA VAL A 165 3.18 18.47 17.74
C VAL A 165 2.49 17.92 16.49
N VAL A 166 3.11 16.93 15.84
CA VAL A 166 2.54 16.18 14.72
C VAL A 166 2.08 14.81 15.20
N LEU A 167 0.77 14.58 15.13
CA LEU A 167 0.14 13.29 15.40
C LEU A 167 -0.15 12.61 14.08
N ALA A 168 0.23 11.34 13.88
CA ALA A 168 -0.05 10.65 12.63
C ALA A 168 -0.71 9.27 12.85
N HIS A 169 -1.75 9.01 12.06
CA HIS A 169 -2.42 7.72 12.08
C HIS A 169 -1.55 6.61 11.48
N ASN A 170 -1.74 5.38 11.95
CA ASN A 170 -1.06 4.17 11.45
C ASN A 170 -1.14 3.95 9.93
N TYR A 171 -2.17 4.51 9.29
CA TYR A 171 -2.38 4.43 7.84
C TYR A 171 -1.72 5.57 7.07
N GLN A 172 -0.89 6.39 7.69
CA GLN A 172 -0.14 7.41 6.97
C GLN A 172 0.95 6.81 6.08
N ARG A 173 1.50 7.63 5.19
CA ARG A 173 2.70 7.29 4.40
C ARG A 173 3.91 7.11 5.32
N ASN A 174 4.93 6.38 4.87
CA ASN A 174 6.09 6.09 5.72
C ASN A 174 6.81 7.37 6.13
N GLU A 175 7.03 8.27 5.17
CA GLU A 175 7.67 9.56 5.35
C GLU A 175 6.88 10.46 6.33
N VAL A 176 5.54 10.39 6.32
CA VAL A 176 4.69 11.10 7.28
C VAL A 176 4.76 10.45 8.67
N GLN A 177 4.83 9.12 8.73
CA GLN A 177 4.99 8.41 10.01
C GLN A 177 6.33 8.74 10.67
N GLU A 178 7.40 8.89 9.88
CA GLU A 178 8.75 9.15 10.39
C GLU A 178 8.92 10.53 11.03
N ILE A 179 8.15 11.54 10.60
CA ILE A 179 8.19 12.89 11.20
C ILE A 179 7.21 13.11 12.35
N ALA A 180 6.29 12.16 12.56
CA ALA A 180 5.29 12.26 13.59
C ALA A 180 5.93 12.13 14.97
N ASP A 181 5.53 12.97 15.91
CA ASP A 181 5.94 12.83 17.31
C ASP A 181 5.25 11.62 17.96
N TYR A 182 4.03 11.33 17.52
CA TYR A 182 3.25 10.21 18.02
C TYR A 182 2.50 9.49 16.90
N LEU A 183 2.56 8.16 16.95
CA LEU A 183 1.89 7.24 16.02
C LEU A 183 0.87 6.38 16.75
N GLY A 184 -0.36 6.31 16.23
CA GLY A 184 -1.41 5.53 16.87
C GLY A 184 -2.66 5.36 16.03
N ASP A 185 -3.68 4.80 16.68
CA ASP A 185 -5.04 4.74 16.15
C ASP A 185 -5.82 6.04 16.42
N SER A 186 -7.05 6.09 15.94
CA SER A 186 -7.87 7.31 15.95
C SER A 186 -8.08 7.89 17.36
N LEU A 187 -8.52 7.06 18.31
CA LEU A 187 -8.90 7.55 19.63
C LEU A 187 -7.69 7.83 20.51
N ASP A 188 -6.66 6.97 20.45
CA ASP A 188 -5.46 7.16 21.25
C ASP A 188 -4.80 8.51 20.91
N LEU A 189 -4.75 8.86 19.62
CA LEU A 189 -4.24 10.15 19.18
C LEU A 189 -5.13 11.32 19.61
N SER A 190 -6.46 11.21 19.49
CA SER A 190 -7.37 12.29 19.93
C SER A 190 -7.36 12.50 21.45
N ARG A 191 -7.18 11.44 22.26
CA ARG A 191 -6.99 11.57 23.72
C ARG A 191 -5.63 12.13 24.08
N LEU A 192 -4.60 11.72 23.35
CA LEU A 192 -3.25 12.22 23.57
C LEU A 192 -3.20 13.73 23.31
N ALA A 193 -3.87 14.20 22.24
CA ALA A 193 -3.97 15.61 21.89
C ALA A 193 -4.36 16.53 23.07
N SER A 194 -5.34 16.13 23.90
CA SER A 194 -5.79 16.93 25.05
C SER A 194 -4.82 16.91 26.22
N LYS A 195 -3.96 15.89 26.34
CA LYS A 195 -3.00 15.74 27.44
C LYS A 195 -1.64 16.38 27.16
N LEU A 196 -1.30 16.61 25.89
CA LEU A 196 -0.02 17.18 25.51
C LEU A 196 0.12 18.64 25.99
N PRO A 197 1.31 19.15 26.28
CA PRO A 197 1.50 20.57 26.66
C PRO A 197 1.39 21.53 25.47
N GLN A 198 1.67 21.06 24.25
CA GLN A 198 1.65 21.88 23.04
C GLN A 198 0.23 22.43 22.75
N LYS A 199 0.15 23.71 22.39
CA LYS A 199 -1.11 24.37 22.01
C LYS A 199 -1.49 24.13 20.54
N ILE A 200 -0.53 23.78 19.70
CA ILE A 200 -0.72 23.55 18.26
C ILE A 200 -0.53 22.06 17.97
N ILE A 201 -1.52 21.47 17.31
CA ILE A 201 -1.54 20.05 16.95
C ILE A 201 -1.76 19.95 15.46
N VAL A 202 -0.83 19.35 14.73
CA VAL A 202 -1.04 18.96 13.34
C VAL A 202 -1.49 17.51 13.31
N PHE A 203 -2.74 17.29 12.95
CA PHE A 203 -3.34 15.96 12.92
C PHE A 203 -3.24 15.37 11.51
N SER A 204 -2.23 14.52 11.30
CA SER A 204 -2.00 13.77 10.06
C SER A 204 -2.90 12.52 10.01
N GLY A 205 -4.17 12.77 9.77
CA GLY A 205 -5.24 11.76 9.63
C GLY A 205 -6.40 12.34 8.82
N VAL A 206 -7.53 11.63 8.82
CA VAL A 206 -8.73 12.11 8.13
C VAL A 206 -9.55 13.07 9.01
N ARG A 207 -10.43 13.87 8.38
CA ARG A 207 -11.14 15.00 8.99
C ARG A 207 -11.83 14.68 10.31
N PHE A 208 -12.57 13.57 10.40
CA PHE A 208 -13.25 13.21 11.66
C PHE A 208 -12.30 12.97 12.84
N MET A 209 -11.05 12.57 12.59
CA MET A 209 -10.05 12.34 13.64
C MET A 209 -9.54 13.68 14.18
N ALA A 210 -9.28 14.62 13.26
CA ALA A 210 -8.90 15.99 13.61
C ALA A 210 -10.04 16.71 14.35
N GLU A 211 -11.29 16.53 13.91
CA GLU A 211 -12.48 16.97 14.64
C GLU A 211 -12.55 16.36 16.05
N SER A 212 -12.32 15.06 16.20
CA SER A 212 -12.34 14.39 17.50
C SER A 212 -11.26 14.92 18.44
N ALA A 213 -10.07 15.25 17.92
CA ALA A 213 -9.02 15.93 18.68
C ALA A 213 -9.46 17.34 19.11
N LYS A 214 -10.09 18.12 18.22
CA LYS A 214 -10.62 19.45 18.55
C LYS A 214 -11.74 19.40 19.59
N VAL A 215 -12.60 18.37 19.55
CA VAL A 215 -13.67 18.16 20.53
C VAL A 215 -13.09 17.88 21.93
N LEU A 216 -12.04 17.08 22.02
CA LEU A 216 -11.38 16.73 23.29
C LEU A 216 -10.44 17.83 23.80
N ALA A 217 -9.90 18.66 22.91
CA ALA A 217 -8.99 19.77 23.22
C ALA A 217 -9.46 21.09 22.58
N PRO A 218 -10.62 21.63 23.01
CA PRO A 218 -11.26 22.80 22.37
C PRO A 218 -10.41 24.07 22.42
N GLU A 219 -9.58 24.22 23.43
CA GLU A 219 -8.67 25.34 23.64
C GLU A 219 -7.44 25.32 22.72
N LYS A 220 -7.17 24.18 22.06
CA LYS A 220 -6.00 24.00 21.20
C LYS A 220 -6.30 24.32 19.75
N THR A 221 -5.28 24.78 19.04
CA THR A 221 -5.31 24.92 17.58
C THR A 221 -5.01 23.56 16.97
N VAL A 222 -6.05 22.89 16.46
CA VAL A 222 -5.89 21.63 15.73
C VAL A 222 -5.90 21.93 14.24
N LEU A 223 -4.81 21.58 13.57
CA LEU A 223 -4.62 21.75 12.13
C LEU A 223 -4.80 20.40 11.43
N ILE A 224 -5.51 20.41 10.30
CA ILE A 224 -5.50 19.29 9.35
C ILE A 224 -4.74 19.73 8.09
N PRO A 225 -3.68 19.02 7.67
CA PRO A 225 -2.90 19.40 6.49
C PRO A 225 -3.72 19.45 5.20
N ARG A 226 -4.78 18.63 5.11
CA ARG A 226 -5.61 18.47 3.92
C ARG A 226 -7.08 18.36 4.29
N MET A 227 -7.86 19.40 3.97
CA MET A 227 -9.31 19.43 4.21
C MET A 227 -10.07 18.35 3.44
N ASP A 228 -9.56 17.96 2.27
CA ASP A 228 -10.10 16.89 1.42
C ASP A 228 -9.70 15.48 1.87
N ALA A 229 -8.95 15.34 2.97
CA ALA A 229 -8.70 14.05 3.62
C ALA A 229 -9.94 13.59 4.41
N GLY A 230 -11.02 13.27 3.71
CA GLY A 230 -12.27 12.74 4.28
C GLY A 230 -12.26 11.24 4.53
N CYS A 231 -13.39 10.70 5.00
CA CYS A 231 -13.60 9.26 5.13
C CYS A 231 -14.95 8.91 4.49
N PRO A 232 -14.98 8.20 3.34
CA PRO A 232 -16.22 7.86 2.66
C PRO A 232 -17.22 7.12 3.55
N MET A 233 -16.74 6.28 4.48
CA MET A 233 -17.61 5.61 5.45
C MET A 233 -18.23 6.57 6.47
N ALA A 234 -17.52 7.62 6.88
CA ALA A 234 -18.07 8.67 7.73
C ALA A 234 -19.05 9.56 6.96
N ASP A 235 -18.87 9.70 5.63
CA ASP A 235 -19.79 10.42 4.74
C ASP A 235 -21.09 9.63 4.46
N MET A 236 -21.14 8.32 4.77
CA MET A 236 -22.32 7.47 4.53
C MET A 236 -23.49 7.73 5.49
N ILE A 237 -23.31 8.55 6.51
CA ILE A 237 -24.39 8.92 7.44
C ILE A 237 -24.32 10.39 7.81
N THR A 238 -25.47 11.04 7.84
CA THR A 238 -25.66 12.41 8.32
C THR A 238 -26.34 12.45 9.69
N ALA A 239 -26.20 13.58 10.40
CA ALA A 239 -26.91 13.79 11.66
C ALA A 239 -28.45 13.75 11.49
N GLU A 240 -28.96 14.18 10.33
CA GLU A 240 -30.39 14.15 10.03
C GLU A 240 -30.92 12.73 9.84
N GLU A 241 -30.22 11.91 9.07
CA GLU A 241 -30.55 10.48 8.90
C GLU A 241 -30.51 9.74 10.23
N LEU A 242 -29.51 10.00 11.07
CA LEU A 242 -29.46 9.42 12.41
C LEU A 242 -30.66 9.86 13.27
N ARG A 243 -31.08 11.13 13.20
CA ARG A 243 -32.29 11.59 13.90
C ARG A 243 -33.55 10.88 13.38
N ALA A 244 -33.65 10.64 12.08
CA ALA A 244 -34.76 9.87 11.49
C ALA A 244 -34.76 8.42 11.99
N MET A 245 -33.60 7.77 12.02
CA MET A 245 -33.44 6.41 12.54
C MET A 245 -33.80 6.31 14.04
N LYS A 246 -33.41 7.30 14.85
CA LYS A 246 -33.81 7.39 16.27
C LYS A 246 -35.32 7.49 16.45
N LYS A 247 -36.04 8.17 15.55
CA LYS A 247 -37.52 8.26 15.60
C LYS A 247 -38.17 6.90 15.29
N GLN A 248 -37.56 6.10 14.41
CA GLN A 248 -38.04 4.74 14.10
C GLN A 248 -37.82 3.76 15.26
N TYR A 249 -36.76 3.96 16.06
CA TYR A 249 -36.42 3.10 17.20
C TYR A 249 -36.25 3.92 18.49
N PRO A 250 -37.34 4.48 19.05
CA PRO A 250 -37.27 5.41 20.19
C PRO A 250 -36.77 4.75 21.48
N ASP A 251 -36.85 3.42 21.60
CA ASP A 251 -36.35 2.65 22.73
C ASP A 251 -34.87 2.23 22.59
N ALA A 252 -34.25 2.49 21.44
CA ALA A 252 -32.86 2.15 21.19
C ALA A 252 -31.89 3.24 21.66
N LYS A 253 -30.72 2.81 22.16
CA LYS A 253 -29.59 3.72 22.41
C LYS A 253 -28.69 3.81 21.20
N THR A 254 -28.07 4.96 20.97
CA THR A 254 -27.21 5.18 19.81
C THR A 254 -25.74 5.07 20.18
N VAL A 255 -25.04 4.17 19.49
CA VAL A 255 -23.59 4.00 19.56
C VAL A 255 -23.00 4.38 18.21
N CYS A 256 -22.13 5.39 18.16
CA CYS A 256 -21.36 5.68 16.95
C CYS A 256 -19.93 5.24 17.08
N TYR A 257 -19.44 4.58 16.04
CA TYR A 257 -18.01 4.42 15.84
C TYR A 257 -17.37 5.80 15.66
N VAL A 258 -16.15 5.98 16.20
CA VAL A 258 -15.40 7.25 16.08
C VAL A 258 -15.20 7.70 14.63
N ASN A 259 -15.34 6.80 13.65
CA ASN A 259 -15.32 7.07 12.22
C ASN A 259 -16.65 7.69 11.73
N THR A 260 -17.07 8.78 12.39
CA THR A 260 -18.24 9.62 12.09
C THR A 260 -17.86 11.08 12.27
N TYR A 261 -18.52 12.05 11.64
CA TYR A 261 -18.23 13.46 11.91
C TYR A 261 -18.80 13.93 13.26
N ALA A 262 -18.34 15.08 13.73
CA ALA A 262 -18.72 15.59 15.05
C ALA A 262 -20.22 15.88 15.22
N ASP A 263 -20.91 16.25 14.14
CA ASP A 263 -22.36 16.44 14.11
C ASP A 263 -23.12 15.13 14.36
N VAL A 264 -22.70 14.02 13.75
CA VAL A 264 -23.25 12.68 14.02
C VAL A 264 -22.94 12.26 15.46
N LYS A 265 -21.71 12.49 15.94
CA LYS A 265 -21.34 12.23 17.35
C LYS A 265 -22.23 13.01 18.33
N ALA A 266 -22.62 14.23 17.99
CA ALA A 266 -23.48 15.08 18.81
C ALA A 266 -24.90 14.51 18.97
N GLU A 267 -25.35 13.63 18.07
CA GLU A 267 -26.65 12.96 18.13
C GLU A 267 -26.60 11.60 18.85
N CYS A 268 -25.40 11.11 19.19
CA CYS A 268 -25.19 9.80 19.79
C CYS A 268 -25.17 9.82 21.32
N ASP A 269 -25.67 8.75 21.94
CA ASP A 269 -25.55 8.56 23.39
C ASP A 269 -24.09 8.34 23.79
N ILE A 270 -23.33 7.59 22.99
CA ILE A 270 -21.94 7.23 23.26
C ILE A 270 -21.15 6.87 22.00
N CYS A 271 -19.86 7.18 21.99
CA CYS A 271 -18.94 6.73 20.93
C CYS A 271 -18.37 5.33 21.22
N CYS A 272 -17.76 4.68 20.23
CA CYS A 272 -16.90 3.51 20.41
C CYS A 272 -15.72 3.51 19.43
N THR A 273 -14.75 2.61 19.64
CA THR A 273 -13.71 2.27 18.66
C THR A 273 -13.75 0.78 18.33
N SER A 274 -13.01 0.36 17.30
CA SER A 274 -12.83 -1.07 17.01
C SER A 274 -12.18 -1.85 18.16
N ALA A 275 -11.54 -1.18 19.13
CA ALA A 275 -10.93 -1.82 20.28
C ALA A 275 -11.89 -2.02 21.47
N ASN A 276 -12.93 -1.19 21.62
CA ASN A 276 -13.81 -1.22 22.79
C ASN A 276 -15.32 -1.31 22.47
N ALA A 277 -15.70 -1.44 21.19
CA ALA A 277 -17.11 -1.44 20.78
C ALA A 277 -17.98 -2.47 21.52
N VAL A 278 -17.46 -3.68 21.75
CA VAL A 278 -18.15 -4.73 22.51
C VAL A 278 -18.42 -4.25 23.95
N LYS A 279 -17.37 -3.82 24.67
CA LYS A 279 -17.48 -3.30 26.05
C LYS A 279 -18.44 -2.12 26.16
N VAL A 280 -18.38 -1.18 25.20
CA VAL A 280 -19.27 0.00 25.16
C VAL A 280 -20.73 -0.42 25.00
N VAL A 281 -21.01 -1.36 24.11
CA VAL A 281 -22.37 -1.86 23.90
C VAL A 281 -22.89 -2.61 25.13
N GLU A 282 -22.04 -3.40 25.78
CA GLU A 282 -22.38 -4.14 27.00
C GLU A 282 -22.66 -3.23 28.20
N SER A 283 -21.96 -2.09 28.30
CA SER A 283 -22.15 -1.14 29.40
C SER A 283 -23.50 -0.43 29.36
N LEU A 284 -24.20 -0.44 28.22
CA LEU A 284 -25.50 0.21 28.07
C LEU A 284 -26.60 -0.70 28.62
N LYS A 285 -27.49 -0.15 29.45
CA LYS A 285 -28.67 -0.88 29.96
C LYS A 285 -29.68 -1.26 28.87
N ALA A 286 -29.74 -0.48 27.78
CA ALA A 286 -30.71 -0.70 26.69
C ALA A 286 -30.52 -2.06 26.00
N LYS A 287 -31.63 -2.67 25.56
CA LYS A 287 -31.61 -3.96 24.83
C LYS A 287 -31.36 -3.78 23.33
N LYS A 288 -31.85 -2.68 22.76
CA LYS A 288 -31.67 -2.33 21.34
C LYS A 288 -30.64 -1.21 21.21
N ILE A 289 -29.71 -1.37 20.28
CA ILE A 289 -28.66 -0.40 19.98
C ILE A 289 -28.72 -0.05 18.50
N ILE A 290 -28.87 1.23 18.17
CA ILE A 290 -28.55 1.76 16.84
C ILE A 290 -27.03 1.88 16.76
N PHE A 291 -26.41 1.25 15.77
CA PHE A 291 -24.95 1.24 15.61
C PHE A 291 -24.57 1.84 14.25
N VAL A 292 -23.74 2.89 14.27
CA VAL A 292 -23.37 3.64 13.05
C VAL A 292 -21.86 3.87 12.95
N PRO A 293 -21.27 4.02 11.76
CA PRO A 293 -21.88 3.81 10.44
C PRO A 293 -21.61 2.41 9.88
N ASP A 294 -20.68 1.65 10.49
CA ASP A 294 -20.11 0.44 9.89
C ASP A 294 -20.90 -0.82 10.25
N ARG A 295 -21.51 -1.44 9.23
CA ARG A 295 -22.25 -2.68 9.36
C ARG A 295 -21.37 -3.87 9.76
N ASN A 296 -20.11 -3.89 9.34
CA ASN A 296 -19.22 -5.02 9.62
C ASN A 296 -18.80 -5.04 11.09
N LEU A 297 -18.41 -3.88 11.65
CA LEU A 297 -18.19 -3.73 13.08
C LEU A 297 -19.49 -3.97 13.88
N ALA A 298 -20.64 -3.52 13.38
CA ALA A 298 -21.93 -3.79 14.01
C ALA A 298 -22.25 -5.29 14.09
N ASP A 299 -22.05 -6.04 13.00
CA ASP A 299 -22.20 -7.50 12.95
C ASP A 299 -21.23 -8.20 13.91
N TYR A 300 -19.96 -7.76 13.94
CA TYR A 300 -18.98 -8.26 14.89
C TYR A 300 -19.47 -8.06 16.34
N VAL A 301 -19.93 -6.86 16.69
CA VAL A 301 -20.44 -6.58 18.05
C VAL A 301 -21.72 -7.35 18.36
N ALA A 302 -22.62 -7.51 17.38
CA ALA A 302 -23.84 -8.29 17.54
C ALA A 302 -23.55 -9.76 17.89
N LYS A 303 -22.51 -10.35 17.28
CA LYS A 303 -22.08 -11.73 17.56
C LYS A 303 -21.38 -11.90 18.91
N GLN A 304 -20.85 -10.82 19.48
CA GLN A 304 -20.13 -10.84 20.75
C GLN A 304 -21.01 -10.45 21.94
N THR A 305 -22.27 -10.04 21.72
CA THR A 305 -23.15 -9.55 22.77
C THR A 305 -24.55 -10.15 22.65
N LYS A 306 -25.34 -10.08 23.73
CA LYS A 306 -26.77 -10.48 23.71
C LYS A 306 -27.70 -9.33 23.29
N LYS A 307 -27.15 -8.20 22.83
CA LYS A 307 -27.91 -6.99 22.50
C LYS A 307 -28.44 -7.09 21.07
N LYS A 308 -29.61 -6.50 20.81
CA LYS A 308 -30.12 -6.35 19.44
C LYS A 308 -29.47 -5.14 18.79
N ILE A 309 -28.55 -5.37 17.86
CA ILE A 309 -27.89 -4.32 17.09
C ILE A 309 -28.71 -4.00 15.84
N ILE A 310 -28.94 -2.71 15.60
CA ILE A 310 -29.62 -2.15 14.43
C ILE A 310 -28.53 -1.37 13.66
N PRO A 311 -27.89 -2.00 12.67
CA PRO A 311 -26.78 -1.39 11.97
C PRO A 311 -27.25 -0.30 11.00
N TRP A 312 -26.40 0.70 10.78
CA TRP A 312 -26.41 1.47 9.54
C TRP A 312 -25.64 0.71 8.46
N GLU A 313 -26.10 0.79 7.22
CA GLU A 313 -25.55 0.03 6.08
C GLU A 313 -24.29 0.67 5.46
N GLY A 314 -23.47 1.33 6.27
CA GLY A 314 -22.18 1.84 5.86
C GLY A 314 -21.08 0.78 5.97
N PHE A 315 -19.97 1.00 5.27
CA PHE A 315 -18.82 0.10 5.29
C PHE A 315 -17.53 0.82 4.87
N CYS A 316 -16.38 0.27 5.27
CA CYS A 316 -15.08 0.75 4.84
C CYS A 316 -14.64 0.05 3.56
N TYR A 317 -14.61 0.75 2.42
CA TYR A 317 -14.19 0.16 1.13
C TYR A 317 -12.80 -0.49 1.16
N VAL A 318 -11.92 -0.07 2.07
CA VAL A 318 -10.57 -0.63 2.21
C VAL A 318 -10.63 -2.04 2.75
N HIS A 319 -11.48 -2.28 3.74
CA HIS A 319 -11.63 -3.57 4.41
C HIS A 319 -12.67 -4.45 3.72
N GLU A 320 -13.69 -3.85 3.10
CA GLU A 320 -14.71 -4.54 2.30
C GLU A 320 -14.10 -5.29 1.11
N PHE A 321 -13.06 -4.74 0.48
CA PHE A 321 -12.41 -5.38 -0.68
C PHE A 321 -11.34 -6.43 -0.31
N ILE A 322 -11.26 -6.82 0.97
CA ILE A 322 -10.43 -7.95 1.39
C ILE A 322 -11.25 -9.23 1.15
N GLU A 323 -10.85 -10.01 0.14
CA GLU A 323 -11.57 -11.20 -0.28
C GLU A 323 -11.14 -12.45 0.49
N LEU A 324 -12.12 -13.27 0.90
CA LEU A 324 -11.92 -14.51 1.65
C LEU A 324 -10.94 -15.47 0.94
N ASP A 325 -11.06 -15.59 -0.38
CA ASP A 325 -10.23 -16.49 -1.17
C ASP A 325 -8.76 -16.04 -1.21
N GLU A 326 -8.48 -14.73 -1.16
CA GLU A 326 -7.11 -14.23 -1.08
C GLU A 326 -6.48 -14.59 0.28
N ILE A 327 -7.23 -14.48 1.38
CA ILE A 327 -6.77 -14.87 2.71
C ILE A 327 -6.53 -16.38 2.79
N LYS A 328 -7.46 -17.19 2.27
CA LYS A 328 -7.30 -18.66 2.21
C LYS A 328 -6.08 -19.07 1.37
N LYS A 329 -5.85 -18.43 0.22
CA LYS A 329 -4.66 -18.67 -0.61
C LYS A 329 -3.37 -18.34 0.16
N LEU A 330 -3.34 -17.21 0.87
CA LEU A 330 -2.19 -16.85 1.71
C LEU A 330 -1.96 -17.86 2.83
N LYS A 331 -3.01 -18.33 3.50
CA LYS A 331 -2.90 -19.35 4.56
C LYS A 331 -2.36 -20.68 4.01
N LYS A 332 -2.74 -21.07 2.79
CA LYS A 332 -2.17 -22.25 2.11
C LYS A 332 -0.68 -22.07 1.79
N LEU A 333 -0.28 -20.88 1.32
CA LEU A 333 1.12 -20.55 1.02
C LEU A 333 1.99 -20.39 2.27
N HIS A 334 1.39 -19.94 3.37
CA HIS A 334 2.05 -19.68 4.65
C HIS A 334 1.29 -20.38 5.80
N PRO A 335 1.37 -21.72 5.92
CA PRO A 335 0.55 -22.47 6.89
C PRO A 335 0.77 -22.06 8.36
N LYS A 336 1.98 -21.60 8.68
CA LYS A 336 2.36 -21.14 10.03
C LYS A 336 1.94 -19.71 10.33
N ALA A 337 1.47 -18.95 9.33
CA ALA A 337 1.07 -17.57 9.53
C ALA A 337 -0.27 -17.48 10.26
N VAL A 338 -0.37 -16.62 11.27
CA VAL A 338 -1.65 -16.29 11.91
C VAL A 338 -2.40 -15.24 11.10
N ILE A 339 -3.70 -15.35 11.01
CA ILE A 339 -4.59 -14.43 10.32
C ILE A 339 -5.05 -13.36 11.32
N VAL A 340 -4.66 -12.11 11.09
CA VAL A 340 -5.02 -10.97 11.94
C VAL A 340 -5.78 -9.96 11.10
N VAL A 341 -7.05 -9.70 11.42
CA VAL A 341 -7.94 -8.83 10.63
C VAL A 341 -8.55 -7.72 11.48
N HIS A 342 -8.95 -6.64 10.82
CA HIS A 342 -9.70 -5.57 11.47
C HIS A 342 -11.20 -5.95 11.52
N PRO A 343 -11.96 -5.58 12.57
CA PRO A 343 -13.40 -5.89 12.62
C PRO A 343 -14.25 -5.16 11.57
N GLU A 344 -13.69 -4.21 10.81
CA GLU A 344 -14.34 -3.60 9.63
C GLU A 344 -14.35 -4.54 8.40
N THR A 345 -13.68 -5.71 8.47
CA THR A 345 -13.68 -6.70 7.38
C THR A 345 -14.99 -7.48 7.32
N LYS A 346 -15.31 -8.02 6.13
CA LYS A 346 -16.53 -8.80 5.94
C LYS A 346 -16.62 -9.98 6.92
N PRO A 347 -17.84 -10.34 7.40
CA PRO A 347 -18.03 -11.38 8.41
C PRO A 347 -17.39 -12.74 8.07
N GLU A 348 -17.37 -13.13 6.79
CA GLU A 348 -16.76 -14.38 6.34
C GLU A 348 -15.22 -14.39 6.47
N VAL A 349 -14.58 -13.23 6.39
CA VAL A 349 -13.13 -13.06 6.63
C VAL A 349 -12.85 -13.06 8.13
N VAL A 350 -13.68 -12.35 8.91
CA VAL A 350 -13.61 -12.35 10.39
C VAL A 350 -13.71 -13.77 10.94
N LYS A 351 -14.61 -14.60 10.40
CA LYS A 351 -14.86 -15.97 10.87
C LYS A 351 -13.62 -16.88 10.82
N ILE A 352 -12.69 -16.64 9.89
CA ILE A 352 -11.48 -17.46 9.73
C ILE A 352 -10.23 -16.83 10.38
N ALA A 353 -10.37 -15.66 11.02
CA ALA A 353 -9.25 -14.96 11.61
C ALA A 353 -8.85 -15.58 12.95
N ASP A 354 -7.54 -15.69 13.19
CA ASP A 354 -6.99 -16.09 14.49
C ASP A 354 -7.13 -14.94 15.50
N TYR A 355 -7.06 -13.69 15.03
CA TYR A 355 -7.21 -12.49 15.85
C TYR A 355 -7.99 -11.39 15.11
N VAL A 356 -8.96 -10.78 15.81
CA VAL A 356 -9.73 -9.62 15.33
C VAL A 356 -9.38 -8.42 16.20
N LEU A 357 -8.61 -7.46 15.67
CA LEU A 357 -7.97 -6.42 16.47
C LEU A 357 -8.04 -5.03 15.81
N SER A 358 -8.02 -3.98 16.62
CA SER A 358 -7.73 -2.62 16.16
C SER A 358 -6.28 -2.51 15.66
N THR A 359 -5.94 -1.44 14.95
CA THR A 359 -4.58 -1.25 14.45
C THR A 359 -3.52 -1.27 15.56
N ASN A 360 -3.78 -0.60 16.69
CA ASN A 360 -2.89 -0.65 17.85
C ASN A 360 -2.86 -2.04 18.51
N GLY A 361 -3.98 -2.77 18.52
CA GLY A 361 -4.01 -4.18 18.93
C GLY A 361 -3.10 -5.04 18.06
N MET A 362 -3.09 -4.83 16.74
CA MET A 362 -2.19 -5.53 15.82
C MET A 362 -0.72 -5.18 16.07
N VAL A 363 -0.40 -3.90 16.30
CA VAL A 363 0.98 -3.47 16.67
C VAL A 363 1.42 -4.17 17.95
N LYS A 364 0.57 -4.18 18.98
CA LYS A 364 0.87 -4.84 20.26
C LYS A 364 1.08 -6.34 20.10
N LEU A 365 0.19 -7.03 19.38
CA LEU A 365 0.33 -8.47 19.10
C LEU A 365 1.63 -8.75 18.35
N ALA A 366 1.95 -7.96 17.33
CA ALA A 366 3.18 -8.11 16.55
C ALA A 366 4.43 -7.84 17.38
N LYS A 367 4.40 -6.93 18.35
CA LYS A 367 5.53 -6.62 19.24
C LYS A 367 5.73 -7.69 20.31
N ASP A 368 4.66 -8.06 21.02
CA ASP A 368 4.74 -8.79 22.28
C ASP A 368 4.73 -10.32 22.08
N SER A 369 4.20 -10.82 20.97
CA SER A 369 4.11 -12.27 20.71
C SER A 369 5.42 -12.88 20.18
N LYS A 370 5.58 -14.19 20.31
CA LYS A 370 6.66 -14.96 19.65
C LYS A 370 6.36 -15.33 18.19
N ILE A 371 5.17 -14.99 17.68
CA ILE A 371 4.70 -15.34 16.34
C ILE A 371 5.61 -14.69 15.28
N LYS A 372 5.96 -15.46 14.25
CA LYS A 372 6.91 -15.06 13.20
C LYS A 372 6.25 -14.67 11.89
N GLU A 373 5.04 -15.16 11.63
CA GLU A 373 4.38 -15.03 10.33
C GLU A 373 2.94 -14.55 10.54
N PHE A 374 2.55 -13.51 9.81
CA PHE A 374 1.24 -12.87 9.93
C PHE A 374 0.64 -12.63 8.55
N ILE A 375 -0.62 -13.00 8.39
CA ILE A 375 -1.48 -12.55 7.29
C ILE A 375 -2.32 -11.39 7.83
N ILE A 376 -2.11 -10.20 7.29
CA ILE A 376 -2.73 -8.97 7.80
C ILE A 376 -3.90 -8.55 6.92
N GLY A 377 -5.11 -8.50 7.49
CA GLY A 377 -6.33 -7.99 6.87
C GLY A 377 -6.63 -6.55 7.30
N THR A 378 -5.83 -5.60 6.84
CA THR A 378 -6.07 -4.15 7.06
C THR A 378 -5.29 -3.29 6.06
N GLU A 379 -5.33 -1.95 6.19
CA GLU A 379 -4.63 -1.01 5.31
C GLU A 379 -3.10 -1.22 5.32
N LYS A 380 -2.49 -1.16 4.13
CA LYS A 380 -1.07 -1.50 3.91
C LYS A 380 -0.07 -0.62 4.66
N GLY A 381 -0.43 0.62 5.01
CA GLY A 381 0.40 1.55 5.76
C GLY A 381 0.74 1.04 7.15
N LEU A 382 -0.17 0.29 7.79
CA LEU A 382 0.12 -0.38 9.05
C LEU A 382 1.20 -1.46 8.85
N VAL A 383 1.12 -2.24 7.77
CA VAL A 383 2.09 -3.32 7.50
C VAL A 383 3.51 -2.78 7.32
N ASN A 384 3.67 -1.58 6.77
CA ASN A 384 4.97 -0.93 6.70
C ASN A 384 5.54 -0.64 8.09
N ARG A 385 4.71 -0.11 9.01
CA ARG A 385 5.07 0.10 10.42
C ARG A 385 5.45 -1.22 11.09
N LEU A 386 4.62 -2.26 10.93
CA LEU A 386 4.86 -3.58 11.52
C LEU A 386 6.20 -4.17 11.07
N LYS A 387 6.53 -4.08 9.78
CA LYS A 387 7.82 -4.53 9.23
C LYS A 387 9.01 -3.76 9.78
N ARG A 388 8.88 -2.43 9.89
CA ARG A 388 9.94 -1.55 10.43
C ARG A 388 10.22 -1.85 11.90
N GLU A 389 9.18 -2.04 12.71
CA GLU A 389 9.31 -2.31 14.14
C GLU A 389 9.64 -3.78 14.46
N ASN A 390 9.40 -4.70 13.52
CA ASN A 390 9.60 -6.12 13.72
C ASN A 390 10.34 -6.77 12.52
N PRO A 391 11.61 -6.42 12.27
CA PRO A 391 12.34 -6.84 11.06
C PRO A 391 12.57 -8.34 10.94
N LYS A 392 12.46 -9.08 12.06
CA LYS A 392 12.61 -10.55 12.12
C LYS A 392 11.29 -11.30 11.91
N LYS A 393 10.19 -10.61 11.56
CA LYS A 393 8.85 -11.17 11.36
C LYS A 393 8.36 -10.91 9.95
N ASN A 394 7.59 -11.85 9.41
CA ASN A 394 7.02 -11.78 8.07
C ASN A 394 5.57 -11.35 8.13
N PHE A 395 5.22 -10.36 7.30
CA PHE A 395 3.87 -9.82 7.19
C PHE A 395 3.41 -9.90 5.73
N TYR A 396 2.39 -10.72 5.51
CA TYR A 396 1.77 -10.99 4.22
C TYR A 396 0.46 -10.20 4.08
N LEU A 397 0.24 -9.69 2.88
CA LEU A 397 -0.95 -8.92 2.50
C LEU A 397 -1.65 -9.63 1.33
N PRO A 398 -2.97 -9.47 1.20
CA PRO A 398 -3.70 -9.86 0.00
C PRO A 398 -3.06 -9.27 -1.26
N LYS A 399 -3.25 -9.93 -2.42
CA LYS A 399 -2.63 -9.52 -3.69
C LYS A 399 -3.07 -8.11 -4.04
N ARG A 400 -4.37 -7.84 -3.90
CA ARG A 400 -4.91 -6.48 -3.91
C ARG A 400 -4.66 -5.83 -2.55
N LYS A 401 -3.55 -5.09 -2.44
CA LYS A 401 -3.15 -4.43 -1.19
C LYS A 401 -4.23 -3.43 -0.75
N PRO A 402 -4.84 -3.58 0.45
CA PRO A 402 -5.81 -2.64 0.97
C PRO A 402 -5.16 -1.27 1.16
N LEU A 403 -5.75 -0.22 0.58
CA LEU A 403 -5.18 1.13 0.55
C LEU A 403 -6.28 2.17 0.73
N CYS A 404 -6.17 2.99 1.77
CA CYS A 404 -7.03 4.16 1.93
C CYS A 404 -6.44 5.34 1.15
N SER A 405 -7.04 5.70 0.00
CA SER A 405 -6.59 6.84 -0.81
C SER A 405 -6.64 8.16 -0.04
N ASN A 406 -7.66 8.37 0.79
CA ASN A 406 -7.81 9.60 1.59
C ASN A 406 -6.74 9.76 2.66
N MET A 407 -6.35 8.67 3.34
CA MET A 407 -5.20 8.71 4.27
C MET A 407 -3.92 9.10 3.55
N LYS A 408 -3.74 8.67 2.29
CA LYS A 408 -2.54 9.01 1.49
C LYS A 408 -2.60 10.38 0.81
N ARG A 409 -3.67 11.17 1.00
CA ARG A 409 -3.71 12.56 0.49
C ARG A 409 -2.67 13.44 1.17
N ILE A 410 -2.43 13.22 2.47
CA ILE A 410 -1.46 13.97 3.26
C ILE A 410 -0.05 13.56 2.87
N GLN A 411 0.76 14.56 2.50
CA GLN A 411 2.18 14.48 2.17
C GLN A 411 2.99 15.40 3.09
N LEU A 412 4.33 15.31 3.00
CA LEU A 412 5.23 16.14 3.79
C LEU A 412 5.05 17.63 3.49
N GLU A 413 4.85 17.97 2.21
CA GLU A 413 4.59 19.34 1.77
C GLU A 413 3.33 19.91 2.43
N ASP A 414 2.26 19.13 2.51
CA ASP A 414 1.02 19.57 3.16
C ASP A 414 1.25 19.85 4.65
N ILE A 415 2.03 19.02 5.34
CA ILE A 415 2.38 19.22 6.76
C ILE A 415 3.27 20.46 6.94
N TYR A 416 4.24 20.65 6.04
CA TYR A 416 5.08 21.84 6.02
C TYR A 416 4.25 23.12 5.85
N HIS A 417 3.38 23.18 4.84
CA HIS A 417 2.49 24.31 4.60
C HIS A 417 1.52 24.50 5.76
N SER A 418 1.04 23.40 6.35
CA SER A 418 0.15 23.46 7.50
C SER A 418 0.78 24.17 8.70
N LEU A 419 2.02 23.81 9.03
CA LEU A 419 2.79 24.44 10.12
C LEU A 419 3.22 25.88 9.79
N LYS A 420 3.62 26.12 8.54
CA LYS A 420 4.09 27.43 8.09
C LYS A 420 2.96 28.45 8.14
N ASP A 421 1.83 28.10 7.53
CA ASP A 421 0.71 28.99 7.26
C ASP A 421 -0.40 28.89 8.31
N MET A 422 -0.22 28.02 9.32
CA MET A 422 -1.17 27.74 10.41
C MET A 422 -2.55 27.31 9.90
N LYS A 423 -2.55 26.45 8.87
CA LYS A 423 -3.77 25.99 8.15
C LYS A 423 -3.80 24.47 7.98
N TYR A 424 -4.94 23.85 7.79
CA TYR A 424 -6.27 24.40 7.99
C TYR A 424 -6.70 24.15 9.43
N GLU A 425 -7.09 25.19 10.15
CA GLU A 425 -7.61 25.04 11.51
C GLU A 425 -8.99 24.36 11.48
N VAL A 426 -9.14 23.32 12.29
CA VAL A 426 -10.41 22.65 12.54
C VAL A 426 -11.26 23.52 13.45
N LYS A 427 -12.34 24.07 12.90
CA LYS A 427 -13.34 24.87 13.61
C LYS A 427 -14.65 24.12 13.72
N MET A 428 -15.42 24.41 14.76
CA MET A 428 -16.66 23.70 15.05
C MET A 428 -17.63 24.58 15.84
N ASP A 429 -18.93 24.40 15.60
CA ASP A 429 -19.98 25.02 16.39
C ASP A 429 -19.91 24.59 17.88
N LYS A 430 -20.17 25.52 18.80
CA LYS A 430 -20.09 25.28 20.25
C LYS A 430 -21.12 24.24 20.72
N GLY A 431 -22.32 24.24 20.14
CA GLY A 431 -23.38 23.28 20.46
C GLY A 431 -23.00 21.87 20.03
N ILE A 432 -22.51 21.71 18.80
CA ILE A 432 -21.98 20.43 18.30
C ILE A 432 -20.82 19.96 19.16
N LEU A 433 -19.86 20.84 19.46
CA LEU A 433 -18.68 20.50 20.27
C LEU A 433 -19.08 19.95 21.64
N LYS A 434 -19.98 20.64 22.36
CA LYS A 434 -20.43 20.23 23.70
C LYS A 434 -21.11 18.85 23.66
N LYS A 435 -21.98 18.61 22.68
CA LYS A 435 -22.70 17.34 22.55
C LYS A 435 -21.79 16.20 22.11
N ALA A 436 -20.95 16.41 21.10
CA ALA A 436 -19.97 15.43 20.63
C ALA A 436 -18.99 15.05 21.75
N ARG A 437 -18.52 16.03 22.52
CA ARG A 437 -17.64 15.82 23.68
C ARG A 437 -18.25 14.87 24.70
N LYS A 438 -19.52 15.07 25.03
CA LYS A 438 -20.25 14.18 25.95
C LYS A 438 -20.25 12.72 25.47
N SER A 439 -20.47 12.47 24.19
CA SER A 439 -20.46 11.11 23.63
C SER A 439 -19.06 10.46 23.67
N LEU A 440 -18.00 11.24 23.43
CA LEU A 440 -16.62 10.79 23.49
C LEU A 440 -16.17 10.56 24.94
N GLU A 441 -16.42 11.49 25.86
CA GLU A 441 -16.04 11.34 27.27
C GLU A 441 -16.71 10.13 27.94
N ARG A 442 -17.98 9.86 27.61
CA ARG A 442 -18.67 8.64 28.05
C ARG A 442 -17.97 7.37 27.57
N MET A 443 -17.57 7.31 26.31
CA MET A 443 -16.77 6.21 25.79
C MET A 443 -15.43 6.09 26.53
N ILE A 444 -14.81 7.23 26.86
CA ILE A 444 -13.52 7.27 27.54
C ILE A 444 -13.62 6.69 28.95
N ALA A 445 -14.74 6.88 29.64
CA ALA A 445 -14.97 6.34 30.97
C ALA A 445 -15.12 4.80 31.01
N ILE A 446 -15.33 4.12 29.88
CA ILE A 446 -15.54 2.66 29.80
C ILE A 446 -14.24 1.94 29.40
N GLN A 447 -13.12 2.18 30.09
CA GLN A 447 -11.87 1.49 29.77
C GLN A 447 -11.86 0.04 30.29
#